data_AF-A0A963UE85-F1
#
_entry.id   AF-A0A963UE85-F1
#
_cell.length_a   1.000
_cell.length_b   1.000
_cell.length_c   1.000
_cell.angle_alpha   90.00
_cell.angle_beta   90.00
_cell.angle_gamma   90.00
#
_symmetry.space_group_name_H-M   'P 1'
#
loop_
_entity.id
_entity.type
_entity.pdbx_description
1 polymer ?
#
loop_
_entity_poly.entity_id
_entity_poly.type
_entity_poly.pdbx_seq_one_letter_code
_entity_poly.pdbx_strand_id
1 'polypeptide(L)'
;SVVGIEVLMAAQALELRLKERGFGAEALAPASRAVLAMLRATPATDGRPIGHLERDLVLYPRIHKAAELVNSGAVLDAARAALV
;
A
#
# COMPACT_ATOMS: atom_id res chain seq x y z
N SER A 1 -1.59 -13.78 6.08
CA SER A 1 -1.15 -12.71 7.00
C SER A 1 0.22 -12.15 6.61
N VAL A 2 1.24 -12.98 6.35
CA VAL A 2 2.61 -12.54 6.01
C VAL A 2 2.66 -11.60 4.80
N VAL A 3 2.07 -12.00 3.67
CA VAL A 3 2.06 -11.17 2.44
C VAL A 3 1.39 -9.81 2.66
N GLY A 4 0.35 -9.73 3.50
CA GLY A 4 -0.28 -8.46 3.84
C GLY A 4 0.67 -7.51 4.57
N ILE A 5 1.51 -8.03 5.47
CA ILE A 5 2.54 -7.25 6.16
C ILE A 5 3.61 -6.80 5.16
N GLU A 6 4.08 -7.70 4.30
CA GLU A 6 5.08 -7.38 3.27
C GLU A 6 4.60 -6.27 2.33
N VAL A 7 3.33 -6.29 1.91
CA VAL A 7 2.73 -5.24 1.08
C VAL A 7 2.75 -3.88 1.78
N LEU A 8 2.42 -3.83 3.08
CA LEU A 8 2.48 -2.60 3.87
C LEU A 8 3.91 -2.07 4.00
N MET A 9 4.85 -2.97 4.29
CA MET A 9 6.26 -2.63 4.44
C MET A 9 6.86 -2.16 3.11
N ALA A 10 6.51 -2.81 2.00
CA ALA A 10 6.95 -2.42 0.66
C ALA A 10 6.40 -1.04 0.28
N ALA A 11 5.12 -0.76 0.53
CA ALA A 11 4.53 0.56 0.29
C ALA A 11 5.25 1.66 1.09
N GLN A 12 5.51 1.42 2.37
CA GLN A 12 6.24 2.35 3.24
C GLN A 12 7.69 2.56 2.77
N ALA A 13 8.42 1.48 2.49
CA ALA A 13 9.80 1.55 2.02
C ALA A 13 9.92 2.31 0.69
N LEU A 14 8.94 2.12 -0.20
CA LEU A 14 8.89 2.81 -1.49
C LEU A 14 8.71 4.32 -1.33
N GLU A 15 7.78 4.76 -0.49
CA GLU A 15 7.57 6.18 -0.21
C GLU A 15 8.79 6.83 0.46
N LEU A 16 9.41 6.13 1.42
CA LEU A 16 10.65 6.60 2.05
C LEU A 16 11.76 6.77 1.01
N ARG A 17 11.91 5.81 0.09
CA ARG A 17 12.90 5.87 -0.98
C ARG A 17 12.63 6.98 -1.99
N LEU A 18 11.38 7.21 -2.35
CA LEU A 18 10.99 8.33 -3.21
C LEU A 18 11.33 9.67 -2.56
N LYS A 19 10.98 9.83 -1.28
CA LYS A 19 11.30 11.02 -0.49
C LYS A 19 12.79 11.27 -0.38
N GLU A 20 13.58 10.23 -0.07
CA GLU A 20 15.05 10.30 0.01
C GLU A 20 15.66 10.80 -1.31
N ARG A 21 15.11 10.38 -2.46
CA ARG A 21 15.63 10.73 -3.79
C ARG A 21 15.00 11.99 -4.40
N GLY A 22 14.05 12.62 -3.74
CA GLY A 22 13.34 13.79 -4.25
C GLY A 22 12.44 13.48 -5.46
N PHE A 23 11.94 12.25 -5.59
CA PHE A 23 11.01 11.84 -6.64
C PHE A 23 9.59 11.74 -6.12
N GLY A 24 8.60 11.99 -6.99
CA GLY A 24 7.20 11.72 -6.70
C GLY A 24 6.75 10.33 -7.16
N ALA A 25 5.47 10.03 -6.95
CA ALA A 25 4.87 8.75 -7.29
C ALA A 25 4.90 8.45 -8.81
N GLU A 26 5.05 9.47 -9.65
CA GLU A 26 5.23 9.37 -11.09
C GLU A 26 6.53 8.66 -11.51
N ALA A 27 7.53 8.57 -10.63
CA ALA A 27 8.75 7.82 -10.88
C ALA A 27 8.58 6.30 -10.72
N LEU A 28 7.43 5.84 -10.22
CA LEU A 28 7.11 4.42 -10.06
C LEU A 28 6.60 3.82 -11.36
N ALA A 29 6.83 2.51 -11.55
CA ALA A 29 6.17 1.76 -12.60
C ALA A 29 4.63 1.84 -12.44
N PRO A 30 3.85 1.83 -13.54
CA PRO A 30 2.40 2.03 -13.49
C PRO A 30 1.68 1.11 -12.50
N ALA A 31 2.01 -0.19 -12.50
CA ALA A 31 1.43 -1.17 -11.58
C ALA A 31 1.74 -0.86 -10.11
N SER A 32 3.00 -0.53 -9.78
CA SER A 32 3.41 -0.18 -8.41
C SER A 32 2.72 1.09 -7.94
N ARG A 33 2.59 2.09 -8.81
CA ARG A 33 1.87 3.34 -8.52
C ARG A 33 0.40 3.09 -8.23
N ALA A 34 -0.25 2.26 -9.04
CA ALA A 34 -1.67 1.94 -8.87
C ALA A 34 -1.94 1.16 -7.58
N VAL A 35 -1.11 0.18 -7.25
CA VAL A 35 -1.22 -0.56 -5.98
C VAL A 35 -0.99 0.37 -4.78
N LEU A 36 0.03 1.24 -4.83
CA LEU A 36 0.28 2.21 -3.76
C LEU A 36 -0.93 3.16 -3.57
N ALA A 37 -1.47 3.69 -4.67
CA ALA A 37 -2.65 4.56 -4.62
C ALA A 37 -3.88 3.85 -4.03
N MET A 38 -4.14 2.60 -4.45
CA MET A 38 -5.25 1.78 -3.92
C MET A 38 -5.10 1.54 -2.41
N LEU A 39 -3.89 1.18 -1.95
CA LEU A 39 -3.62 0.95 -0.53
C LEU A 39 -3.88 2.22 0.30
N ARG A 40 -3.45 3.39 -0.19
CA ARG A 40 -3.63 4.67 0.51
C ARG A 40 -5.07 5.19 0.48
N ALA A 41 -5.84 4.84 -0.55
CA ALA A 41 -7.26 5.15 -0.64
C ALA A 41 -8.14 4.20 0.21
N THR A 42 -7.62 3.05 0.63
CA THR A 42 -8.40 2.05 1.35
C THR A 42 -8.45 2.34 2.86
N PRO A 43 -9.65 2.41 3.46
CA PRO A 43 -9.79 2.45 4.91
C PRO A 43 -9.43 1.09 5.52
N ALA A 44 -8.68 1.12 6.62
CA ALA A 44 -8.45 -0.01 7.49
C ALA A 44 -9.75 -0.40 8.24
N THR A 45 -9.70 -1.50 9.00
CA THR A 45 -10.88 -2.02 9.70
C THR A 45 -11.38 -1.12 10.83
N ASP A 46 -10.58 -0.14 11.28
CA ASP A 46 -10.96 0.91 12.23
C ASP A 46 -11.53 2.17 11.54
N GLY A 47 -11.75 2.12 10.22
CA GLY A 47 -12.21 3.23 9.40
C GLY A 47 -11.15 4.29 9.10
N ARG A 48 -9.95 4.18 9.68
CA ARG A 48 -8.84 5.11 9.40
C ARG A 48 -8.05 4.62 8.19
N PRO A 49 -7.37 5.50 7.44
CA PRO A 49 -6.57 5.06 6.30
C PRO A 49 -5.44 4.11 6.73
N ILE A 50 -5.05 3.21 5.81
CA ILE A 50 -3.73 2.56 5.82
C ILE A 50 -2.67 3.61 5.44
N GLY A 51 -2.70 4.84 5.96
CA GLY A 51 -1.85 5.93 5.52
C GLY A 51 -0.35 5.67 5.69
N HIS A 52 0.47 6.56 5.14
CA HIS A 52 1.92 6.60 5.40
C HIS A 52 2.19 6.66 6.91
N LEU A 53 3.11 5.84 7.41
CA LEU A 53 3.42 5.79 8.83
C LEU A 53 4.42 6.90 9.17
N GLU A 54 3.93 7.99 9.76
CA GLU A 54 4.75 9.11 10.24
C GLU A 54 5.16 8.97 11.71
N ARG A 55 4.45 8.10 12.45
CA ARG A 55 4.64 7.82 13.86
C ARG A 55 4.19 6.40 14.17
N ASP A 56 4.51 5.93 15.37
CA ASP A 56 4.07 4.63 15.84
C ASP A 56 2.54 4.61 16.05
N LEU A 57 1.92 3.55 15.58
CA LEU A 57 0.47 3.35 15.58
C LEU A 57 0.17 1.86 15.81
N VAL A 58 -1.05 1.57 16.29
CA VAL A 58 -1.55 0.19 16.29
C VAL A 58 -1.75 -0.25 14.84
N LEU A 59 -0.98 -1.26 14.42
CA LEU A 59 -0.98 -1.76 13.04
C LEU A 59 -2.00 -2.87 12.78
N TYR A 60 -2.57 -3.49 13.82
CA TYR A 60 -3.46 -4.64 13.66
C TYR A 60 -4.64 -4.38 12.69
N PRO A 61 -5.35 -3.23 12.74
CA PRO A 61 -6.39 -2.90 11.77
C PRO A 61 -5.88 -2.81 10.32
N ARG A 62 -4.66 -2.28 10.14
CA ARG A 62 -4.02 -2.09 8.82
C ARG A 62 -3.56 -3.42 8.25
N ILE A 63 -2.94 -4.27 9.10
CA ILE A 63 -2.46 -5.60 8.73
C ILE A 63 -3.64 -6.49 8.33
N HIS A 64 -4.74 -6.45 9.07
CA HIS A 64 -5.96 -7.18 8.70
C HIS A 64 -6.51 -6.71 7.37
N LYS A 65 -6.64 -5.40 7.18
CA LYS A 65 -7.14 -4.88 5.91
C LYS A 65 -6.24 -5.26 4.73
N ALA A 66 -4.93 -5.15 4.89
CA ALA A 66 -3.97 -5.56 3.87
C ALA A 66 -4.07 -7.06 3.56
N ALA A 67 -4.25 -7.91 4.57
CA ALA A 67 -4.47 -9.34 4.38
C ALA A 67 -5.78 -9.62 3.60
N GLU A 68 -6.87 -8.90 3.89
CA GLU A 68 -8.11 -8.99 3.12
C GLU A 68 -7.91 -8.60 1.64
N LEU A 69 -7.21 -7.50 1.38
CA LEU A 69 -6.94 -7.02 0.02
C LEU A 69 -6.08 -8.00 -0.78
N VAL A 70 -5.11 -8.65 -0.13
CA VAL A 70 -4.31 -9.71 -0.76
C VAL A 70 -5.17 -10.95 -1.02
N ASN A 71 -5.91 -11.41 -0.02
CA ASN A 71 -6.72 -12.63 -0.13
C ASN A 71 -7.86 -12.50 -1.16
N SER A 72 -8.42 -11.30 -1.32
CA SER A 72 -9.48 -11.02 -2.30
C SER A 72 -8.96 -10.85 -3.72
N GLY A 73 -7.64 -10.78 -3.93
CA GLY A 73 -7.05 -10.49 -5.25
C GLY A 73 -7.03 -9.02 -5.63
N ALA A 74 -7.58 -8.11 -4.80
CA ALA A 74 -7.67 -6.68 -5.12
C ALA A 74 -6.31 -6.03 -5.43
N VAL A 75 -5.22 -6.50 -4.80
CA VAL A 75 -3.85 -6.03 -5.11
C VAL A 75 -3.46 -6.39 -6.55
N LEU A 76 -3.77 -7.61 -6.98
CA LEU A 76 -3.46 -8.10 -8.33
C LEU A 76 -4.33 -7.39 -9.38
N ASP A 77 -5.60 -7.18 -9.07
CA ASP A 77 -6.54 -6.48 -9.95
C ASP A 77 -6.11 -5.03 -10.16
N ALA A 78 -5.73 -4.32 -9.09
CA ALA A 78 -5.19 -2.97 -9.17
C ALA A 78 -3.91 -2.89 -10.01
N ALA A 79 -3.00 -3.85 -9.85
CA ALA A 79 -1.79 -3.93 -10.65
C ALA A 79 -2.08 -4.18 -12.14
N ARG A 80 -2.98 -5.11 -12.45
CA ARG A 80 -3.35 -5.47 -13.83
C ARG A 80 -4.07 -4.33 -14.54
N ALA A 81 -5.02 -3.67 -13.87
CA ALA A 81 -5.77 -2.55 -14.43
C ALA A 81 -4.87 -1.38 -14.87
N ALA A 82 -3.66 -1.27 -14.33
CA ALA A 82 -2.68 -0.24 -14.67
C ALA A 82 -1.73 -0.60 -15.82
N LEU A 83 -1.81 -1.83 -16.34
CA LEU A 83 -0.97 -2.35 -17.43
C LEU A 83 -1.71 -2.47 -18.77
N VAL A 84 -3.03 -2.23 -18.77
CA VAL A 84 -3.91 -2.23 -19.95
C VAL A 84 -4.14 -0.78 -20.37
#